data_AF-A0A1F5KHS0-F1
#
_entry.id   AF-A0A1F5KHS0-F1
#
_cell.length_a   1.000
_cell.length_b   1.000
_cell.length_c   1.000
_cell.angle_alpha   90.00
_cell.angle_beta   90.00
_cell.angle_gamma   90.00
#
_symmetry.space_group_name_H-M   'P 1'
#
loop_
_entity.id
_entity.type
_entity.pdbx_description
1 polymer ?
#
loop_
_entity_poly.entity_id
_entity_poly.type
_entity_poly.pdbx_seq_one_letter_code
_entity_poly.pdbx_strand_id
1 'polypeptide(L)'
;MDQPNKPSILITSSSKKPQQILIVAGIIALIFVVAMSVWYLRSIRSKDLPNKTIVSSPSPTSISKPSEQSVNKVFQFNKCNTLQANSNPLIGGDLSVIEQGKDTLISGVFIGNINSISYNKTTKTAKIEFISSAGMQTYTTDIKEEPQLVYNSVTKKDSSLSELKVGNSIVASFNCFPKQNDLFKIVTIEVNGNIY
;
A
#
# COMPACT_ATOMS: atom_id res chain seq x y z
N MET A 1 38.08 5.61 68.00
CA MET A 1 37.51 4.30 67.62
C MET A 1 36.38 4.59 66.67
N ASP A 2 36.71 4.60 65.38
CA ASP A 2 35.81 4.86 64.27
C ASP A 2 34.92 3.65 63.99
N GLN A 3 33.62 3.89 63.90
CA GLN A 3 32.65 2.92 63.39
C GLN A 3 32.08 3.48 62.08
N PRO A 4 32.23 2.80 60.93
CA PRO A 4 31.79 3.35 59.66
C PRO A 4 30.27 3.21 59.51
N ASN A 5 29.60 4.34 59.25
CA ASN A 5 28.20 4.38 58.83
C ASN A 5 28.02 3.61 57.51
N LYS A 6 27.24 2.54 57.55
CA LYS A 6 26.85 1.72 56.40
C LYS A 6 25.71 2.41 55.65
N PRO A 7 25.81 2.71 54.34
CA PRO A 7 24.67 3.20 53.57
C PRO A 7 23.73 2.04 53.23
N SER A 8 22.46 2.16 53.61
CA SER A 8 21.38 1.30 53.15
C SER A 8 21.04 1.64 51.69
N ILE A 9 21.42 0.75 50.77
CA ILE A 9 21.02 0.83 49.36
C ILE A 9 19.55 0.39 49.28
N LEU A 10 18.64 1.35 49.07
CA LEU A 10 17.27 1.07 48.71
C LEU A 10 17.21 0.74 47.21
N ILE A 11 17.22 -0.55 46.87
CA ILE A 11 16.97 -1.00 45.50
C ILE A 11 15.45 -1.05 45.30
N THR A 12 14.87 0.05 44.82
CA THR A 12 13.53 -0.01 44.21
C THR A 12 13.67 -0.63 42.82
N SER A 13 13.42 -1.94 42.72
CA SER A 13 13.36 -2.62 41.42
C SER A 13 12.19 -2.08 40.60
N SER A 14 12.54 -1.47 39.47
CA SER A 14 11.63 -1.12 38.38
C SER A 14 10.84 -2.34 37.92
N SER A 15 9.52 -2.28 38.01
CA SER A 15 8.61 -3.20 37.32
C SER A 15 7.50 -2.41 36.62
N LYS A 16 7.86 -1.76 35.50
CA LYS A 16 6.92 -1.26 34.48
C LYS A 16 7.04 -2.10 33.21
N LYS A 17 6.92 -3.43 33.31
CA LYS A 17 7.02 -4.34 32.15
C LYS A 17 5.84 -5.29 31.85
N PRO A 18 4.70 -5.33 32.59
CA PRO A 18 3.58 -6.17 32.14
C PRO A 18 2.64 -5.48 31.13
N GLN A 19 2.52 -4.14 31.13
CA GLN A 19 1.53 -3.45 30.29
C GLN A 19 1.92 -3.32 28.81
N GLN A 20 3.21 -3.20 28.48
CA GLN A 20 3.61 -3.07 27.07
C GLN A 20 3.48 -4.38 26.28
N ILE A 21 3.64 -5.54 26.94
CA ILE A 21 3.53 -6.84 26.28
C ILE A 21 2.07 -7.11 25.87
N LEU A 22 1.11 -6.72 26.70
CA LEU A 22 -0.33 -6.82 26.41
C LEU A 22 -0.78 -5.95 25.23
N ILE A 23 -0.23 -4.74 25.11
CA ILE A 23 -0.54 -3.83 23.99
C ILE A 23 0.02 -4.39 22.68
N VAL A 24 1.25 -4.90 22.69
CA VAL A 24 1.88 -5.49 21.49
C VAL A 24 1.15 -6.75 21.05
N ALA A 25 0.74 -7.62 21.98
CA ALA A 25 -0.05 -8.81 21.66
C ALA A 25 -1.42 -8.46 21.07
N GLY A 26 -2.08 -7.41 21.57
CA GLY A 26 -3.35 -6.92 21.03
C GLY A 26 -3.23 -6.38 19.60
N ILE A 27 -2.15 -5.64 19.29
CA ILE A 27 -1.89 -5.10 17.95
C ILE A 27 -1.62 -6.23 16.95
N ILE A 28 -0.84 -7.23 17.33
CA ILE A 28 -0.54 -8.39 16.46
C ILE A 28 -1.82 -9.18 16.16
N ALA A 29 -2.66 -9.44 17.17
CA ALA A 29 -3.93 -10.14 16.97
C ALA A 29 -4.85 -9.37 16.01
N LEU A 30 -4.87 -8.04 16.10
CA LEU A 30 -5.72 -7.20 15.25
C LEU A 30 -5.23 -7.18 13.79
N ILE A 31 -3.92 -7.15 13.56
CA ILE A 31 -3.33 -7.28 12.21
C ILE A 31 -3.70 -8.64 11.59
N PHE A 32 -3.65 -9.72 12.37
CA PHE A 32 -4.04 -11.05 11.90
C PHE A 32 -5.52 -11.15 11.52
N VAL A 33 -6.42 -10.53 12.29
CA VAL A 33 -7.87 -10.51 11.97
C VAL A 33 -8.15 -9.70 10.70
N VAL A 34 -7.46 -8.58 10.50
CA VAL A 34 -7.59 -7.76 9.28
C VAL A 34 -7.02 -8.50 8.06
N ALA A 35 -5.86 -9.15 8.19
CA ALA A 35 -5.27 -9.92 7.11
C ALA A 35 -6.16 -11.11 6.69
N MET A 36 -6.73 -11.84 7.66
CA MET A 36 -7.62 -12.98 7.40
C MET A 36 -8.95 -12.54 6.76
N SER A 37 -9.51 -11.40 7.15
CA SER A 37 -10.76 -10.88 6.57
C SER A 37 -10.58 -10.39 5.14
N VAL A 38 -9.46 -9.73 4.82
CA VAL A 38 -9.10 -9.34 3.44
C VAL A 38 -8.88 -10.57 2.57
N TRP A 39 -8.20 -11.60 3.09
CA TRP A 39 -8.00 -12.86 2.37
C TRP A 39 -9.33 -13.59 2.10
N TYR A 40 -10.23 -13.64 3.08
CA TYR A 40 -11.54 -14.26 2.95
C TYR A 40 -12.41 -13.57 1.90
N LEU A 41 -12.51 -12.23 1.92
CA LEU A 41 -13.26 -11.45 0.92
C LEU A 41 -12.78 -11.67 -0.52
N ARG A 42 -11.45 -11.87 -0.69
CA ARG A 42 -10.84 -12.15 -2.00
C ARG A 42 -11.20 -13.55 -2.52
N SER A 43 -11.45 -14.51 -1.64
CA SER A 43 -11.83 -15.88 -2.01
C SER A 43 -13.27 -15.97 -2.54
N ILE A 44 -14.17 -15.09 -2.09
CA ILE A 44 -15.59 -15.08 -2.51
C ILE A 44 -15.77 -14.41 -3.88
N ARG A 45 -14.89 -13.47 -4.26
CA ARG A 45 -15.01 -12.68 -5.50
C ARG A 45 -14.51 -13.39 -6.76
N SER A 46 -13.90 -14.57 -6.63
CA SER A 46 -13.37 -15.36 -7.76
C SER A 46 -14.35 -16.39 -8.33
N LYS A 47 -15.66 -16.32 -8.00
CA LYS A 47 -16.69 -17.18 -8.59
C LYS A 47 -17.48 -16.42 -9.66
N ASP A 48 -17.09 -16.67 -10.91
CA ASP A 48 -17.83 -16.63 -12.19
C ASP A 48 -18.89 -15.54 -12.43
N LEU A 49 -18.67 -14.71 -13.46
CA LEU A 49 -19.75 -14.16 -14.29
C LEU A 49 -19.53 -14.53 -15.77
N PRO A 50 -20.58 -14.99 -16.49
CA PRO A 50 -20.46 -15.57 -17.82
C PRO A 50 -20.30 -14.53 -18.94
N ASN A 51 -19.46 -14.90 -19.89
CA ASN A 51 -19.17 -14.22 -21.16
C ASN A 51 -20.43 -14.15 -22.04
N LYS A 52 -20.80 -12.95 -22.51
CA LYS A 52 -21.85 -12.79 -23.55
C LYS A 52 -21.24 -12.12 -24.79
N THR A 53 -21.04 -12.96 -25.81
CA THR A 53 -20.66 -12.60 -27.17
C THR A 53 -21.76 -11.78 -27.85
N ILE A 54 -21.41 -10.65 -28.49
CA ILE A 54 -22.17 -10.10 -29.63
C ILE A 54 -21.18 -9.61 -30.69
N VAL A 55 -21.35 -10.15 -31.89
CA VAL A 55 -20.70 -9.81 -33.16
C VAL A 55 -21.51 -8.73 -33.86
N SER A 56 -20.86 -7.68 -34.39
CA SER A 56 -21.14 -7.12 -35.73
C SER A 56 -20.31 -5.86 -36.02
N SER A 57 -19.61 -5.88 -37.16
CA SER A 57 -19.01 -4.75 -37.93
C SER A 57 -19.70 -4.79 -39.31
N PRO A 58 -19.95 -3.67 -40.05
CA PRO A 58 -18.87 -3.00 -40.80
C PRO A 58 -18.95 -1.48 -41.05
N SER A 59 -17.75 -0.90 -41.21
CA SER A 59 -17.31 0.06 -42.24
C SER A 59 -17.50 1.59 -42.10
N PRO A 60 -16.58 2.38 -42.73
CA PRO A 60 -15.94 3.55 -42.11
C PRO A 60 -16.46 4.89 -42.65
N THR A 61 -16.35 5.96 -41.86
CA THR A 61 -16.37 7.33 -42.40
C THR A 61 -15.40 8.22 -41.62
N SER A 62 -14.67 8.97 -42.42
CA SER A 62 -13.51 9.82 -42.15
C SER A 62 -13.79 11.01 -41.23
N ILE A 63 -12.87 11.19 -40.28
CA ILE A 63 -12.27 12.45 -39.80
C ILE A 63 -13.22 13.61 -39.45
N SER A 64 -13.37 13.81 -38.14
CA SER A 64 -13.25 15.14 -37.54
C SER A 64 -12.49 15.00 -36.22
N LYS A 65 -11.23 15.44 -36.24
CA LYS A 65 -10.27 15.47 -35.13
C LYS A 65 -10.85 16.23 -33.93
N PRO A 66 -11.11 15.61 -32.76
CA PRO A 66 -11.25 16.35 -31.53
C PRO A 66 -9.86 16.62 -30.99
N SER A 67 -9.62 17.88 -30.67
CA SER A 67 -8.41 18.43 -30.04
C SER A 67 -7.76 17.48 -29.02
N GLU A 68 -6.43 17.33 -29.14
CA GLU A 68 -5.55 16.94 -28.04
C GLU A 68 -5.80 17.86 -26.85
N GLN A 69 -6.69 17.46 -25.95
CA GLN A 69 -6.68 17.94 -24.59
C GLN A 69 -5.87 16.93 -23.79
N SER A 70 -4.55 17.11 -23.82
CA SER A 70 -3.63 16.46 -22.91
C SER A 70 -3.92 16.93 -21.49
N VAL A 71 -4.96 16.35 -20.87
CA VAL A 71 -5.16 16.45 -19.43
C VAL A 71 -4.24 15.42 -18.78
N ASN A 72 -2.93 15.63 -18.94
CA ASN A 72 -1.93 14.99 -18.12
C ASN A 72 -1.95 15.69 -16.75
N LYS A 73 -3.09 15.60 -16.04
CA LYS A 73 -3.16 16.01 -14.65
C LYS A 73 -2.45 14.93 -13.85
N VAL A 74 -1.15 15.13 -13.67
CA VAL A 74 -0.37 14.43 -12.65
C VAL A 74 -0.93 14.88 -11.30
N PHE A 75 -2.00 14.23 -10.82
CA PHE A 75 -2.42 14.41 -9.42
C PHE A 75 -1.37 13.75 -8.55
N GLN A 76 -0.50 14.56 -7.96
CA GLN A 76 0.45 14.07 -6.96
C GLN A 76 -0.29 13.78 -5.66
N PHE A 77 -0.33 12.51 -5.25
CA PHE A 77 -0.84 12.11 -3.94
C PHE A 77 0.20 12.41 -2.86
N ASN A 78 0.29 13.67 -2.49
CA ASN A 78 1.26 14.07 -1.46
C ASN A 78 0.59 14.29 -0.10
N LYS A 79 -0.72 14.09 0.02
CA LYS A 79 -1.48 14.33 1.26
C LYS A 79 -2.58 13.29 1.46
N CYS A 80 -2.81 12.90 2.71
CA CYS A 80 -3.83 11.90 3.03
C CYS A 80 -5.24 12.40 2.72
N ASN A 81 -5.45 13.72 2.79
CA ASN A 81 -6.75 14.36 2.53
C ASN A 81 -7.14 14.42 1.05
N THR A 82 -6.24 14.13 0.12
CA THR A 82 -6.54 14.07 -1.33
C THR A 82 -6.92 12.67 -1.79
N LEU A 83 -6.86 11.66 -0.91
CA LEU A 83 -7.31 10.31 -1.19
C LEU A 83 -8.84 10.28 -1.28
N GLN A 84 -9.36 10.14 -2.50
CA GLN A 84 -10.78 9.95 -2.76
C GLN A 84 -10.97 8.71 -3.63
N ALA A 85 -11.48 7.61 -3.04
CA ALA A 85 -11.76 6.35 -3.74
C ALA A 85 -12.61 6.56 -5.00
N ASN A 86 -13.63 7.42 -4.91
CA ASN A 86 -14.66 7.54 -5.95
C ASN A 86 -14.25 8.43 -7.14
N SER A 87 -13.11 9.14 -7.01
CA SER A 87 -12.60 10.06 -8.02
C SER A 87 -11.26 9.61 -8.59
N ASN A 88 -10.65 8.57 -8.03
CA ASN A 88 -9.29 8.20 -8.36
C ASN A 88 -9.20 6.78 -8.93
N PRO A 89 -8.89 6.62 -10.23
CA PRO A 89 -8.86 5.31 -10.88
C PRO A 89 -7.67 4.45 -10.45
N LEU A 90 -6.74 4.99 -9.65
CA LEU A 90 -5.65 4.22 -9.06
C LEU A 90 -6.05 3.56 -7.74
N ILE A 91 -7.02 4.12 -7.00
CA ILE A 91 -7.49 3.54 -5.73
C ILE A 91 -8.46 2.40 -6.04
N GLY A 92 -8.08 1.19 -5.64
CA GLY A 92 -8.91 0.00 -5.75
C GLY A 92 -9.93 -0.08 -4.63
N GLY A 93 -11.17 0.27 -4.92
CA GLY A 93 -12.29 0.15 -3.98
C GLY A 93 -12.32 1.24 -2.91
N ASP A 94 -13.02 0.98 -1.82
CA ASP A 94 -13.23 1.95 -0.74
C ASP A 94 -12.01 2.12 0.17
N LEU A 95 -11.83 3.33 0.68
CA LEU A 95 -10.85 3.63 1.72
C LEU A 95 -11.41 3.25 3.09
N SER A 96 -10.59 2.61 3.91
CA SER A 96 -10.93 2.32 5.29
C SER A 96 -10.34 3.40 6.19
N VAL A 97 -11.19 4.05 6.99
CA VAL A 97 -10.77 5.05 7.97
C VAL A 97 -10.90 4.45 9.36
N ILE A 98 -9.78 4.42 10.08
CA ILE A 98 -9.70 3.88 11.44
C ILE A 98 -9.32 5.04 12.37
N GLU A 99 -10.18 5.32 13.33
CA GLU A 99 -9.92 6.29 14.39
C GLU A 99 -9.53 5.54 15.68
N GLN A 100 -8.37 5.87 16.24
CA GLN A 100 -7.91 5.36 17.53
C GLN A 100 -7.57 6.52 18.45
N GLY A 101 -8.53 6.91 19.27
CA GLY A 101 -8.41 8.06 20.16
C GLY A 101 -8.18 9.35 19.37
N LYS A 102 -6.97 9.90 19.46
CA LYS A 102 -6.59 11.09 18.68
C LYS A 102 -5.93 10.75 17.35
N ASP A 103 -5.62 9.50 17.05
CA ASP A 103 -4.99 9.12 15.80
C ASP A 103 -6.02 8.73 14.74
N THR A 104 -5.70 9.04 13.49
CA THR A 104 -6.49 8.67 12.33
C THR A 104 -5.57 7.96 11.35
N LEU A 105 -5.99 6.80 10.89
CA LEU A 105 -5.33 6.01 9.85
C LEU A 105 -6.30 5.88 8.68
N ILE A 106 -5.84 6.17 7.47
CA ILE A 106 -6.55 5.88 6.24
C ILE A 106 -5.80 4.75 5.55
N SER A 107 -6.43 3.60 5.38
CA SER A 107 -5.87 2.49 4.63
C SER A 107 -6.62 2.27 3.32
N GLY A 108 -5.90 1.78 2.32
CA GLY A 108 -6.45 1.54 1.00
C GLY A 108 -5.52 0.70 0.15
N VAL A 109 -5.91 0.53 -1.09
CA VAL A 109 -5.19 -0.30 -2.06
C VAL A 109 -5.04 0.49 -3.35
N PHE A 110 -3.85 0.47 -3.94
CA PHE A 110 -3.63 0.85 -5.32
C PHE A 110 -3.74 -0.36 -6.23
N ILE A 111 -4.47 -0.22 -7.33
CA ILE A 111 -4.55 -1.22 -8.38
C ILE A 111 -4.09 -0.57 -9.67
N GLY A 112 -3.07 -1.14 -10.30
CA GLY A 112 -2.48 -0.55 -11.50
C GLY A 112 -1.26 -1.30 -11.98
N ASN A 113 -0.40 -0.58 -12.68
CA ASN A 113 0.85 -1.10 -13.22
C ASN A 113 2.03 -0.25 -12.75
N ILE A 114 3.23 -0.81 -12.82
CA ILE A 114 4.47 -0.05 -12.64
C ILE A 114 4.79 0.66 -13.96
N ASN A 115 4.76 1.99 -13.97
CA ASN A 115 5.13 2.81 -15.12
C ASN A 115 6.64 3.08 -15.17
N SER A 116 7.25 3.35 -14.02
CA SER A 116 8.68 3.53 -13.89
C SER A 116 9.18 3.06 -12.53
N ILE A 117 10.42 2.58 -12.48
CA ILE A 117 11.09 2.19 -11.24
C ILE A 117 12.59 2.49 -11.33
N SER A 118 13.13 3.10 -10.28
CA SER A 118 14.56 3.29 -10.09
C SER A 118 14.96 2.83 -8.70
N TYR A 119 15.72 1.74 -8.62
CA TYR A 119 16.18 1.14 -7.36
C TYR A 119 17.62 1.53 -7.03
N ASN A 120 17.84 2.10 -5.85
CA ASN A 120 19.15 2.37 -5.28
C ASN A 120 19.54 1.22 -4.33
N LYS A 121 20.50 0.40 -4.77
CA LYS A 121 21.03 -0.74 -3.99
C LYS A 121 21.68 -0.32 -2.68
N THR A 122 22.29 0.87 -2.63
CA THR A 122 23.02 1.37 -1.46
C THR A 122 22.06 1.77 -0.35
N THR A 123 21.00 2.52 -0.68
CA THR A 123 20.01 2.95 0.32
C THR A 123 18.88 1.95 0.51
N LYS A 124 18.81 0.92 -0.34
CA LYS A 124 17.70 -0.02 -0.46
C LYS A 124 16.37 0.71 -0.60
N THR A 125 16.34 1.70 -1.51
CA THR A 125 15.16 2.54 -1.76
C THR A 125 14.83 2.47 -3.25
N ALA A 126 13.56 2.26 -3.57
CA ALA A 126 13.03 2.39 -4.91
C ALA A 126 12.19 3.66 -5.03
N LYS A 127 12.43 4.45 -6.06
CA LYS A 127 11.45 5.43 -6.54
C LYS A 127 10.56 4.72 -7.56
N ILE A 128 9.28 4.56 -7.25
CA ILE A 128 8.31 3.83 -8.07
C ILE A 128 7.19 4.76 -8.50
N GLU A 129 6.83 4.70 -9.78
CA GLU A 129 5.61 5.31 -10.31
C GLU A 129 4.60 4.22 -10.64
N PHE A 130 3.46 4.27 -9.96
CA PHE A 130 2.27 3.50 -10.27
C PHE A 130 1.42 4.24 -11.29
N ILE A 131 0.76 3.51 -12.18
CA ILE A 131 -0.22 4.06 -13.13
C ILE A 131 -1.49 3.22 -13.09
N SER A 132 -2.66 3.88 -13.12
CA SER A 132 -3.96 3.20 -13.17
C SER A 132 -4.02 2.31 -14.41
N SER A 133 -4.77 1.21 -14.38
CA SER A 133 -4.86 0.28 -15.52
C SER A 133 -5.30 0.94 -16.84
N ALA A 134 -6.10 2.02 -16.75
CA ALA A 134 -6.54 2.80 -17.91
C ALA A 134 -5.56 3.91 -18.36
N GLY A 135 -4.40 4.05 -17.69
CA GLY A 135 -3.40 5.07 -18.03
C GLY A 135 -3.75 6.51 -17.62
N MET A 136 -4.83 6.72 -16.88
CA MET A 136 -5.39 8.06 -16.62
C MET A 136 -4.75 8.80 -15.43
N GLN A 137 -4.17 8.06 -14.48
CA GLN A 137 -3.63 8.60 -13.24
C GLN A 137 -2.32 7.92 -12.89
N THR A 138 -1.31 8.71 -12.48
CA THR A 138 -0.06 8.19 -11.93
C THR A 138 0.12 8.58 -10.46
N TYR A 139 0.94 7.82 -9.74
CA TYR A 139 1.41 8.14 -8.40
C TYR A 139 2.87 7.73 -8.23
N THR A 140 3.71 8.67 -7.83
CA THR A 140 5.13 8.43 -7.60
C THR A 140 5.45 8.51 -6.11
N THR A 141 6.15 7.50 -5.59
CA THR A 141 6.59 7.45 -4.19
C THR A 141 7.97 6.82 -4.07
N ASP A 142 8.70 7.21 -3.04
CA ASP A 142 9.90 6.53 -2.58
C ASP A 142 9.50 5.44 -1.58
N ILE A 143 10.06 4.25 -1.74
CA ILE A 143 9.75 3.07 -0.95
C ILE A 143 11.06 2.45 -0.50
N LYS A 144 11.23 2.31 0.82
CA LYS A 144 12.36 1.60 1.39
C LYS A 144 12.07 0.11 1.44
N GLU A 145 13.05 -0.71 1.12
CA GLU A 145 12.93 -2.16 1.17
C GLU A 145 12.77 -2.65 2.61
N GLU A 146 11.70 -3.41 2.83
CA GLU A 146 11.38 -4.08 4.09
C GLU A 146 11.09 -5.56 3.79
N PRO A 147 11.32 -6.49 4.73
CA PRO A 147 10.93 -7.89 4.57
C PRO A 147 9.44 -8.02 4.24
N GLN A 148 9.07 -8.95 3.37
CA GLN A 148 7.68 -9.25 2.96
C GLN A 148 6.95 -8.06 2.30
N LEU A 149 7.68 -7.02 1.90
CA LEU A 149 7.10 -5.88 1.21
C LEU A 149 6.60 -6.24 -0.19
N VAL A 150 7.33 -7.08 -0.92
CA VAL A 150 6.95 -7.50 -2.28
C VAL A 150 6.65 -8.99 -2.29
N TYR A 151 5.45 -9.33 -2.71
CA TYR A 151 5.01 -10.70 -2.91
C TYR A 151 4.67 -10.92 -4.39
N ASN A 152 5.27 -11.92 -5.01
CA ASN A 152 4.95 -12.31 -6.37
C ASN A 152 3.90 -13.42 -6.34
N SER A 153 2.66 -13.09 -6.69
CA SER A 153 1.54 -14.04 -6.63
C SER A 153 1.59 -15.08 -7.77
N VAL A 154 2.32 -14.78 -8.86
CA VAL A 154 2.56 -15.72 -9.96
C VAL A 154 3.51 -16.84 -9.54
N THR A 155 4.63 -16.50 -8.89
CA THR A 155 5.63 -17.48 -8.44
C THR A 155 5.37 -17.99 -7.01
N LYS A 156 4.41 -17.37 -6.31
CA LYS A 156 4.04 -17.63 -4.90
C LYS A 156 5.20 -17.45 -3.92
N LYS A 157 6.04 -16.44 -4.14
CA LYS A 157 7.24 -16.17 -3.33
C LYS A 157 7.40 -14.69 -3.04
N ASP A 158 8.04 -14.39 -1.92
CA ASP A 158 8.54 -13.04 -1.64
C ASP A 158 9.64 -12.69 -2.65
N SER A 159 9.62 -11.45 -3.12
CA SER A 159 10.60 -10.89 -4.06
C SER A 159 11.24 -9.64 -3.45
N SER A 160 12.37 -9.21 -4.03
CA SER A 160 12.95 -7.90 -3.70
C SER A 160 12.27 -6.76 -4.47
N LEU A 161 12.38 -5.53 -3.95
CA LEU A 161 12.01 -4.32 -4.71
C LEU A 161 12.80 -4.21 -6.01
N SER A 162 14.03 -4.75 -6.05
CA SER A 162 14.89 -4.72 -7.22
C SER A 162 14.43 -5.64 -8.37
N GLU A 163 13.52 -6.58 -8.09
CA GLU A 163 12.94 -7.49 -9.09
C GLU A 163 11.67 -6.95 -9.75
N LEU A 164 11.12 -5.84 -9.24
CA LEU A 164 9.98 -5.18 -9.86
C LEU A 164 10.36 -4.62 -11.23
N LYS A 165 9.47 -4.80 -12.21
CA LYS A 165 9.69 -4.35 -13.59
C LYS A 165 8.57 -3.44 -14.05
N VAL A 166 8.90 -2.55 -14.98
CA VAL A 166 7.90 -1.78 -15.72
C VAL A 166 6.93 -2.74 -16.42
N GLY A 167 5.64 -2.42 -16.38
CA GLY A 167 4.56 -3.25 -16.93
C GLY A 167 4.05 -4.34 -15.98
N ASN A 168 4.69 -4.56 -14.82
CA ASN A 168 4.13 -5.44 -13.79
C ASN A 168 2.77 -4.87 -13.34
N SER A 169 1.73 -5.70 -13.38
CA SER A 169 0.44 -5.41 -12.78
C SER A 169 0.51 -5.69 -11.28
N ILE A 170 0.07 -4.73 -10.47
CA ILE A 170 0.26 -4.74 -9.02
C ILE A 170 -1.01 -4.40 -8.26
N VAL A 171 -1.06 -4.90 -7.04
CA VAL A 171 -1.99 -4.50 -5.99
C VAL A 171 -1.14 -4.07 -4.80
N ALA A 172 -1.06 -2.77 -4.52
CA ALA A 172 -0.23 -2.23 -3.45
C ALA A 172 -1.09 -1.69 -2.30
N SER A 173 -0.96 -2.26 -1.11
CA SER A 173 -1.67 -1.77 0.08
C SER A 173 -0.91 -0.61 0.69
N PHE A 174 -1.64 0.40 1.16
CA PHE A 174 -1.04 1.58 1.77
C PHE A 174 -1.75 1.99 3.04
N ASN A 175 -1.00 2.71 3.87
CA ASN A 175 -1.47 3.42 5.05
C ASN A 175 -1.09 4.89 4.91
N CYS A 176 -2.02 5.77 5.25
CA CYS A 176 -1.82 7.20 5.31
C CYS A 176 -2.17 7.71 6.71
N PHE A 177 -1.28 8.49 7.30
CA PHE A 177 -1.40 9.01 8.67
C PHE A 177 -1.52 10.55 8.62
N PRO A 178 -2.74 11.12 8.47
CA PRO A 178 -2.93 12.57 8.33
C PRO A 178 -2.28 13.37 9.46
N LYS A 179 -2.33 12.85 10.68
CA LYS A 179 -1.81 13.51 11.89
C LYS A 179 -0.30 13.37 12.08
N GLN A 180 0.36 12.55 11.26
CA GLN A 180 1.82 12.39 11.24
C GLN A 180 2.41 13.07 10.00
N ASN A 181 2.05 14.34 9.77
CA ASN A 181 2.51 15.11 8.62
C ASN A 181 2.20 14.43 7.27
N ASP A 182 0.98 13.91 7.12
CA ASP A 182 0.54 13.17 5.94
C ASP A 182 1.46 12.00 5.55
N LEU A 183 2.08 11.34 6.54
CA LEU A 183 2.97 10.20 6.28
C LEU A 183 2.23 9.13 5.47
N PHE A 184 2.74 8.85 4.29
CA PHE A 184 2.24 7.83 3.39
C PHE A 184 3.21 6.65 3.39
N LYS A 185 2.70 5.43 3.62
CA LYS A 185 3.50 4.21 3.64
C LYS A 185 2.85 3.12 2.81
N ILE A 186 3.57 2.62 1.81
CA ILE A 186 3.26 1.34 1.17
C ILE A 186 3.62 0.22 2.14
N VAL A 187 2.65 -0.65 2.41
CA VAL A 187 2.78 -1.77 3.35
C VAL A 187 3.12 -3.05 2.61
N THR A 188 2.49 -3.28 1.47
CA THR A 188 2.74 -4.45 0.62
C THR A 188 2.55 -4.09 -0.85
N ILE A 189 3.26 -4.81 -1.72
CA ILE A 189 3.13 -4.78 -3.18
C ILE A 189 2.97 -6.23 -3.63
N GLU A 190 1.78 -6.58 -4.09
CA GLU A 190 1.53 -7.87 -4.71
C GLU A 190 1.66 -7.75 -6.24
N VAL A 191 2.52 -8.56 -6.85
CA VAL A 191 2.72 -8.61 -8.31
C VAL A 191 1.87 -9.75 -8.89
N ASN A 192 0.91 -9.40 -9.74
CA ASN A 192 -0.07 -10.33 -10.32
C ASN A 192 0.27 -10.82 -11.73
N GLY A 193 1.33 -10.30 -12.34
CA GLY A 193 1.79 -10.67 -13.68
C GLY A 193 2.28 -9.48 -14.49
N ASN A 194 2.60 -9.72 -15.76
CA ASN A 194 3.00 -8.67 -16.70
C ASN A 194 1.87 -8.40 -17.69
N ILE A 195 1.60 -7.12 -17.96
CA ILE A 195 0.83 -6.74 -19.14
C ILE A 195 1.82 -6.70 -20.31
N TYR A 196 1.68 -7.64 -21.24
CA TYR A 196 2.42 -7.70 -22.49
C TYR A 196 1.75 -6.84 -23.55
#